data_AF-A0A971VLM7-F1
#
_entry.id   AF-A0A971VLM7-F1
#
_cell.length_a   1.000
_cell.length_b   1.000
_cell.length_c   1.000
_cell.angle_alpha   90.00
_cell.angle_beta   90.00
_cell.angle_gamma   90.00
#
_symmetry.space_group_name_H-M   'P 1'
#
loop_
_entity.id
_entity.type
_entity.pdbx_description
1 polymer ?
#
loop_
_entity_poly.entity_id
_entity_poly.type
_entity_poly.pdbx_seq_one_letter_code
_entity_poly.pdbx_strand_id
1 'polypeptide(L)'
;MQKQDLINRMIELSEKKLNKLLELKKLSERQKEAFELQQLDEVEKILNKKDEIISSIGKLDDAFLTASDALKKILGINSLTQLDKTDIDGSGKLKDLIEKITALVEEIISIEKLGYENAVKVQGEFSREIKNINAGKKITNAYNTKPLNTPSYFFDKKK
;
A
#
# COMPACT_ATOMS: atom_id res chain seq x y z
N MET A 1 2.82 41.07 -5.50
CA MET A 1 1.65 40.21 -5.15
C MET A 1 1.75 38.84 -5.81
N GLN A 2 1.63 38.71 -7.14
CA GLN A 2 1.56 37.38 -7.81
C GLN A 2 2.65 36.34 -7.42
N LYS A 3 3.90 36.75 -7.19
CA LYS A 3 5.00 35.83 -6.81
C LYS A 3 4.82 35.23 -5.42
N GLN A 4 4.39 36.06 -4.47
CA GLN A 4 4.16 35.65 -3.08
C GLN A 4 2.93 34.74 -2.98
N ASP A 5 1.88 35.06 -3.74
CA ASP A 5 0.65 34.25 -3.78
C ASP A 5 0.93 32.84 -4.32
N LEU A 6 1.81 32.72 -5.32
CA LEU A 6 2.24 31.43 -5.86
C LEU A 6 3.04 30.61 -4.85
N ILE A 7 3.96 31.22 -4.11
CA ILE A 7 4.73 30.54 -3.05
C ILE A 7 3.80 30.06 -1.94
N ASN A 8 2.90 30.93 -1.46
CA ASN A 8 1.91 30.58 -0.44
C ASN A 8 1.02 29.41 -0.93
N ARG A 9 0.60 29.46 -2.19
CA ARG A 9 -0.16 28.37 -2.81
C ARG A 9 0.63 27.05 -2.87
N MET A 10 1.90 27.11 -3.23
CA MET A 10 2.78 25.94 -3.25
C MET A 10 2.99 25.37 -1.84
N ILE A 11 3.14 26.22 -0.83
CA ILE A 11 3.23 25.82 0.58
C ILE A 11 1.93 25.11 1.01
N GLU A 12 0.77 25.69 0.74
CA GLU A 12 -0.53 25.06 1.05
C GLU A 12 -0.71 23.70 0.37
N LEU A 13 -0.31 23.59 -0.91
CA LEU A 13 -0.38 22.33 -1.66
C LEU A 13 0.55 21.28 -1.06
N SER A 14 1.77 21.66 -0.69
CA SER A 14 2.73 20.79 -0.01
C SER A 14 2.24 20.35 1.36
N GLU A 15 1.65 21.23 2.16
CA GLU A 15 1.07 20.88 3.47
C GLU A 15 -0.11 19.89 3.32
N LYS A 16 -0.98 20.11 2.32
CA LYS A 16 -2.07 19.16 2.01
C LYS A 16 -1.54 17.81 1.56
N LYS A 17 -0.49 17.80 0.71
CA LYS A 17 0.17 16.57 0.27
C LYS A 17 0.79 15.83 1.45
N LEU A 18 1.47 16.54 2.34
CA LEU A 18 2.08 15.96 3.55
C LEU A 18 1.02 15.27 4.43
N ASN A 19 -0.12 15.92 4.67
CA ASN A 19 -1.22 15.33 5.45
C ASN A 19 -1.78 14.06 4.78
N LYS A 20 -1.94 14.06 3.46
CA LYS A 20 -2.38 12.89 2.69
C LYS A 20 -1.38 11.75 2.73
N LEU A 21 -0.08 12.05 2.69
CA LEU A 21 0.99 11.06 2.85
C LEU A 21 1.04 10.47 4.26
N LEU A 22 0.82 11.28 5.30
CA LEU A 22 0.71 10.79 6.68
C LEU A 22 -0.49 9.85 6.85
N GLU A 23 -1.61 10.18 6.19
CA GLU A 23 -2.79 9.29 6.14
C GLU A 23 -2.45 7.98 5.41
N LEU A 24 -1.75 8.06 4.29
CA LEU A 24 -1.29 6.89 3.53
C LEU A 24 -0.39 5.99 4.38
N LYS A 25 0.59 6.57 5.09
CA LYS A 25 1.48 5.83 6.00
C LYS A 25 0.69 5.06 7.06
N LYS A 26 -0.27 5.71 7.73
CA LYS A 26 -1.12 5.04 8.74
C LYS A 26 -1.93 3.89 8.17
N LEU A 27 -2.44 4.04 6.94
CA LEU A 27 -3.13 2.96 6.25
C LEU A 27 -2.19 1.80 5.91
N SER A 28 -0.95 2.08 5.49
CA SER A 28 0.08 1.07 5.25
C SER A 28 0.44 0.28 6.51
N GLU A 29 0.58 0.96 7.65
CA GLU A 29 0.82 0.32 8.96
C GLU A 29 -0.37 -0.55 9.37
N ARG A 30 -1.59 -0.03 9.24
CA ARG A 30 -2.83 -0.76 9.55
C ARG A 30 -3.08 -1.94 8.61
N GLN A 31 -2.66 -1.85 7.35
CA GLN A 31 -2.72 -2.95 6.39
C GLN A 31 -1.90 -4.13 6.88
N LYS A 32 -0.71 -3.88 7.45
CA LYS A 32 0.13 -4.92 8.04
C LYS A 32 -0.58 -5.64 9.18
N GLU A 33 -1.18 -4.90 10.11
CA GLU A 33 -1.96 -5.47 11.22
C GLU A 33 -3.17 -6.28 10.72
N ALA A 34 -3.90 -5.77 9.74
CA ALA A 34 -5.05 -6.46 9.15
C ALA A 34 -4.64 -7.78 8.45
N PHE A 35 -3.46 -7.83 7.83
CA PHE A 35 -2.89 -9.07 7.29
C PHE A 35 -2.54 -10.08 8.38
N GLU A 36 -1.90 -9.64 9.47
CA GLU A 36 -1.57 -10.51 10.62
C GLU A 36 -2.83 -11.10 11.28
N LEU A 37 -3.90 -10.31 11.36
CA LEU A 37 -5.19 -10.72 11.90
C LEU A 37 -6.11 -11.43 10.90
N GLN A 38 -5.65 -11.65 9.66
CA GLN A 38 -6.41 -12.29 8.57
C GLN A 38 -7.77 -11.62 8.25
N GLN A 39 -7.87 -10.30 8.49
CA GLN A 39 -9.09 -9.53 8.24
C GLN A 39 -9.14 -9.06 6.78
N LEU A 40 -9.39 -9.99 5.86
CA LEU A 40 -9.32 -9.73 4.40
C LEU A 40 -10.28 -8.62 3.94
N ASP A 41 -11.49 -8.54 4.51
CA ASP A 41 -12.44 -7.46 4.22
C ASP A 41 -11.92 -6.07 4.62
N GLU A 42 -11.10 -6.02 5.68
CA GLU A 42 -10.50 -4.78 6.16
C GLU A 42 -9.29 -4.39 5.30
N VAL A 43 -8.51 -5.38 4.84
CA VAL A 43 -7.44 -5.17 3.87
C VAL A 43 -7.97 -4.56 2.58
N GLU A 44 -9.08 -5.08 2.03
CA GLU A 44 -9.69 -4.52 0.81
C GLU A 44 -10.14 -3.07 0.98
N LYS A 45 -10.78 -2.74 2.12
CA LYS A 45 -11.15 -1.35 2.43
C LYS A 45 -9.95 -0.43 2.56
N ILE A 46 -8.86 -0.91 3.14
CA ILE A 46 -7.62 -0.15 3.28
C ILE A 46 -7.01 0.11 1.89
N LEU A 47 -6.96 -0.89 1.01
CA LEU A 47 -6.45 -0.73 -0.35
C LEU A 47 -7.25 0.31 -1.14
N ASN A 48 -8.59 0.24 -1.12
CA ASN A 48 -9.44 1.21 -1.81
C ASN A 48 -9.20 2.66 -1.31
N LYS A 49 -9.05 2.85 0.01
CA LYS A 49 -8.72 4.17 0.58
C LYS A 49 -7.33 4.67 0.18
N LYS A 50 -6.35 3.77 0.08
CA LYS A 50 -5.00 4.12 -0.40
C LYS A 50 -5.05 4.61 -1.84
N ASP A 51 -5.83 3.95 -2.71
CA ASP A 51 -6.00 4.38 -4.11
C ASP A 51 -6.64 5.77 -4.22
N GLU A 52 -7.68 6.06 -3.41
CA GLU A 52 -8.29 7.39 -3.34
C GLU A 52 -7.29 8.48 -2.91
N ILE A 53 -6.45 8.17 -1.91
CA ILE A 53 -5.41 9.08 -1.42
C ILE A 53 -4.35 9.30 -2.49
N ILE A 54 -3.89 8.24 -3.18
CA ILE A 54 -2.90 8.33 -4.27
C ILE A 54 -3.46 9.19 -5.41
N SER A 55 -4.72 8.99 -5.80
CA SER A 55 -5.38 9.83 -6.81
C SER A 55 -5.44 11.30 -6.38
N SER A 56 -5.74 11.55 -5.11
CA SER A 56 -5.77 12.91 -4.54
C SER A 56 -4.38 13.55 -4.51
N ILE A 57 -3.34 12.78 -4.18
CA ILE A 57 -1.95 13.24 -4.22
C ILE A 57 -1.54 13.60 -5.66
N GLY A 58 -1.91 12.80 -6.65
CA GLY A 58 -1.64 13.11 -8.07
C GLY A 58 -2.20 14.48 -8.49
N LYS A 59 -3.44 14.79 -8.10
CA LYS A 59 -4.05 16.11 -8.36
C LYS A 59 -3.31 17.25 -7.66
N LEU A 60 -2.80 17.02 -6.44
CA LEU A 60 -2.00 18.01 -5.72
C LEU A 60 -0.66 18.24 -6.41
N ASP A 61 -0.05 17.19 -6.94
CA ASP A 61 1.22 17.26 -7.68
C ASP A 61 1.07 18.01 -9.00
N ASP A 62 0.01 17.76 -9.76
CA ASP A 62 -0.29 18.51 -10.98
C ASP A 62 -0.49 20.01 -10.70
N ALA A 63 -1.22 20.32 -9.62
CA ALA A 63 -1.43 21.70 -9.18
C ALA A 63 -0.11 22.35 -8.72
N PHE A 64 0.74 21.59 -8.03
CA PHE A 64 2.06 22.04 -7.58
C PHE A 64 2.99 22.33 -8.77
N LEU A 65 3.03 21.43 -9.76
CA LEU A 65 3.82 21.61 -10.98
C LEU A 65 3.39 22.85 -11.75
N THR A 66 2.08 23.05 -11.91
CA THR A 66 1.51 24.23 -12.57
C THR A 66 1.94 25.52 -11.85
N ALA A 67 1.83 25.55 -10.52
CA ALA A 67 2.25 26.70 -9.70
C ALA A 67 3.77 26.92 -9.76
N SER A 68 4.56 25.85 -9.71
CA SER A 68 6.01 25.89 -9.83
C SER A 68 6.46 26.44 -11.18
N ASP A 69 5.83 26.03 -12.28
CA ASP A 69 6.21 26.47 -13.61
C ASP A 69 5.82 27.93 -13.86
N ALA A 70 4.67 28.36 -13.34
CA ALA A 70 4.30 29.78 -13.33
C ALA A 70 5.33 30.62 -12.55
N LEU A 71 5.74 30.16 -11.36
CA LEU A 71 6.73 30.83 -10.54
C LEU A 71 8.10 30.90 -11.22
N LYS A 72 8.57 29.79 -11.81
CA LYS A 72 9.82 29.72 -12.60
C LYS A 72 9.83 30.72 -13.74
N LYS A 73 8.74 30.80 -14.53
CA LYS A 73 8.60 31.76 -15.63
C LYS A 73 8.65 33.21 -15.16
N ILE A 74 7.99 33.51 -14.04
CA ILE A 74 7.94 34.88 -13.48
C ILE A 74 9.30 35.30 -12.90
N LEU A 75 10.08 34.36 -12.38
CA LEU A 75 11.40 34.62 -11.79
C LEU A 75 12.56 34.46 -12.78
N GLY A 76 12.31 33.90 -13.97
CA GLY A 76 13.35 33.58 -14.94
C GLY A 76 14.32 32.50 -14.45
N ILE A 77 13.87 31.62 -13.53
CA ILE A 77 14.68 30.54 -12.96
C ILE A 77 14.25 29.18 -13.54
N ASN A 78 15.19 28.26 -13.67
CA ASN A 78 14.93 26.92 -14.19
C ASN A 78 14.60 25.93 -13.07
N SER A 79 15.01 26.23 -11.84
CA SER A 79 14.85 25.35 -10.68
C SER A 79 14.42 26.12 -9.43
N LEU A 80 13.57 25.50 -8.61
CA LEU A 80 13.19 26.01 -7.29
C LEU A 80 14.40 26.10 -6.34
N THR A 81 15.49 25.39 -6.61
CA THR A 81 16.76 25.53 -5.86
C THR A 81 17.42 26.88 -6.05
N GLN A 82 17.00 27.66 -7.03
CA GLN A 82 17.48 29.04 -7.24
C GLN A 82 16.65 30.07 -6.45
N LEU A 83 15.59 29.65 -5.75
CA LEU A 83 14.78 30.53 -4.90
C LEU A 83 15.58 31.12 -3.72
N ASP A 84 16.61 30.42 -3.24
CA ASP A 84 17.52 30.90 -2.20
C ASP A 84 18.28 32.19 -2.64
N LYS A 85 18.33 32.48 -3.94
CA LYS A 85 18.94 33.69 -4.52
C LYS A 85 17.92 34.81 -4.79
N THR A 86 16.66 34.60 -4.43
CA THR A 86 15.56 35.55 -4.66
C THR A 86 15.04 36.10 -3.34
N ASP A 87 14.65 37.37 -3.32
CA ASP A 87 14.13 38.08 -2.15
C ASP A 87 12.65 37.72 -1.88
N ILE A 88 12.36 36.41 -1.81
CA ILE A 88 11.01 35.88 -1.67
C ILE A 88 10.91 35.14 -0.35
N ASP A 89 10.01 35.64 0.50
CA ASP A 89 9.72 35.03 1.78
C ASP A 89 8.98 33.69 1.60
N GLY A 90 9.31 32.70 2.44
CA GLY A 90 8.73 31.35 2.40
C GLY A 90 9.45 30.33 1.52
N SER A 91 10.52 30.70 0.81
CA SER A 91 11.38 29.77 0.04
C SER A 91 11.97 28.66 0.94
N GLY A 92 12.47 29.03 2.12
CA GLY A 92 12.96 28.08 3.11
C GLY A 92 11.88 27.11 3.64
N LYS A 93 10.67 27.61 3.90
CA LYS A 93 9.53 26.78 4.33
C LYS A 93 9.12 25.78 3.25
N LEU A 94 9.08 26.22 2.00
CA LEU A 94 8.77 25.35 0.86
C LEU A 94 9.81 24.24 0.70
N LYS A 95 11.10 24.57 0.86
CA LYS A 95 12.20 23.60 0.81
C LYS A 95 12.09 22.54 1.92
N ASP A 96 11.88 22.98 3.16
CA ASP A 96 11.68 22.08 4.31
C ASP A 96 10.47 21.16 4.10
N LEU A 97 9.36 21.67 3.54
CA LEU A 97 8.21 20.85 3.19
C LEU A 97 8.53 19.80 2.11
N ILE A 98 9.28 20.17 1.08
CA ILE A 98 9.69 19.23 0.01
C ILE A 98 10.60 18.14 0.59
N GLU A 99 11.56 18.49 1.45
CA GLU A 99 12.42 17.53 2.13
C GLU A 99 11.62 16.56 3.00
N LYS A 100 10.69 17.07 3.82
CA LYS A 100 9.78 16.25 4.63
C LYS A 100 8.91 15.32 3.79
N ILE A 101 8.35 15.82 2.68
CA ILE A 101 7.54 15.01 1.76
C ILE A 101 8.40 13.90 1.15
N THR A 102 9.62 14.20 0.75
CA THR A 102 10.53 13.22 0.13
C THR A 102 10.90 12.11 1.11
N ALA A 103 11.31 12.47 2.32
CA ALA A 103 11.62 11.52 3.38
C ALA A 103 10.41 10.64 3.75
N LEU A 104 9.21 11.24 3.82
CA LEU A 104 7.99 10.49 4.12
C LEU A 104 7.60 9.53 2.99
N VAL A 105 7.80 9.92 1.72
CA VAL A 105 7.57 9.04 0.57
C VAL A 105 8.54 7.85 0.61
N GLU A 106 9.82 8.08 0.90
CA GLU A 106 10.82 7.00 1.04
C GLU A 106 10.46 6.04 2.18
N GLU A 107 9.97 6.58 3.30
CA GLU A 107 9.49 5.77 4.42
C GLU A 107 8.27 4.92 4.02
N ILE A 108 7.28 5.50 3.33
CA ILE A 108 6.10 4.78 2.84
C ILE A 108 6.52 3.68 1.86
N ILE A 109 7.41 3.97 0.90
CA ILE A 109 7.92 2.97 -0.04
C ILE A 109 8.58 1.80 0.70
N SER A 110 9.33 2.09 1.76
CA SER A 110 9.98 1.08 2.59
C SER A 110 8.95 0.22 3.34
N ILE A 111 7.91 0.82 3.91
CA ILE A 111 6.81 0.12 4.60
C ILE A 111 6.04 -0.76 3.60
N GLU A 112 5.69 -0.24 2.42
CA GLU A 112 4.98 -0.97 1.38
C GLU A 112 5.79 -2.17 0.87
N LYS A 113 7.10 -1.99 0.65
CA LYS A 113 7.97 -3.08 0.21
C LYS A 113 8.04 -4.20 1.25
N LEU A 114 8.21 -3.85 2.53
CA LEU A 114 8.19 -4.82 3.62
C LEU A 114 6.82 -5.49 3.76
N GLY A 115 5.74 -4.73 3.60
CA GLY A 115 4.36 -5.24 3.60
C GLY A 115 4.13 -6.25 2.48
N TYR A 116 4.60 -5.96 1.27
CA TYR A 116 4.52 -6.86 0.12
C TYR A 116 5.33 -8.14 0.33
N GLU A 117 6.57 -8.03 0.80
CA GLU A 117 7.41 -9.21 1.12
C GLU A 117 6.75 -10.11 2.18
N ASN A 118 6.12 -9.51 3.20
CA ASN A 118 5.38 -10.26 4.21
C ASN A 118 4.11 -10.90 3.63
N ALA A 119 3.34 -10.19 2.80
CA ALA A 119 2.16 -10.73 2.14
C ALA A 119 2.51 -11.93 1.24
N VAL A 120 3.62 -11.87 0.50
CA VAL A 120 4.12 -12.98 -0.33
C VAL A 120 4.55 -14.18 0.53
N LYS A 121 5.22 -13.95 1.66
CA LYS A 121 5.58 -15.03 2.60
C LYS A 121 4.34 -15.70 3.19
N VAL A 122 3.39 -14.90 3.67
CA VAL A 122 2.11 -15.37 4.22
C VAL A 122 1.33 -16.16 3.16
N GLN A 123 1.26 -15.68 1.92
CA GLN A 123 0.65 -16.45 0.81
C GLN A 123 1.37 -17.78 0.54
N GLY A 124 2.71 -17.79 0.64
CA GLY A 124 3.53 -19.00 0.49
C GLY A 124 3.32 -20.02 1.61
N GLU A 125 3.17 -19.55 2.85
CA GLU A 125 2.85 -20.37 4.01
C GLU A 125 1.42 -20.92 3.92
N PHE A 126 0.44 -20.09 3.57
CA PHE A 126 -0.94 -20.55 3.32
C PHE A 126 -1.04 -21.56 2.17
N SER A 127 -0.29 -21.35 1.08
CA SER A 127 -0.26 -22.31 -0.04
C SER A 127 0.37 -23.64 0.36
N ARG A 128 1.31 -23.64 1.31
CA ARG A 128 1.91 -24.86 1.88
C ARG A 128 1.00 -25.53 2.88
N GLU A 129 0.33 -24.78 3.76
CA GLU A 129 -0.67 -25.32 4.69
C GLU A 129 -1.85 -25.96 3.95
N ILE A 130 -2.38 -25.32 2.90
CA ILE A 130 -3.45 -25.92 2.06
C ILE A 130 -2.97 -27.22 1.39
N LYS A 131 -1.72 -27.26 0.90
CA LYS A 131 -1.13 -28.50 0.33
C LYS A 131 -0.94 -29.57 1.40
N ASN A 132 -0.51 -29.21 2.60
CA ASN A 132 -0.33 -30.13 3.73
C ASN A 132 -1.67 -30.67 4.27
N ILE A 133 -2.74 -29.86 4.27
CA ILE A 133 -4.11 -30.28 4.63
C ILE A 133 -4.65 -31.29 3.60
N ASN A 134 -4.42 -31.07 2.30
CA ASN A 134 -4.81 -32.01 1.25
C ASN A 134 -3.98 -33.31 1.25
N ALA A 135 -2.71 -33.24 1.66
CA ALA A 135 -1.88 -34.43 1.89
C ALA A 135 -2.33 -35.21 3.14
N GLY A 136 -2.73 -34.52 4.22
CA GLY A 136 -3.28 -35.11 5.44
C GLY A 136 -4.60 -35.86 5.22
N LYS A 137 -5.46 -35.38 4.32
CA LYS A 137 -6.71 -36.08 3.91
C LYS A 137 -6.48 -37.40 3.16
N LYS A 138 -5.28 -37.66 2.61
CA LYS A 138 -4.96 -38.95 1.98
C LYS A 138 -4.45 -40.01 2.96
N ILE A 139 -4.08 -39.63 4.18
CA ILE A 139 -3.45 -40.55 5.15
C ILE A 139 -4.47 -41.16 6.14
N THR A 140 -5.62 -40.52 6.35
CA THR A 140 -6.67 -41.03 7.26
C THR A 140 -7.54 -42.14 6.66
N ASN A 141 -7.44 -42.43 5.35
CA ASN A 141 -8.16 -43.54 4.70
C ASN A 141 -7.38 -44.87 4.67
N ALA A 142 -6.17 -44.93 5.24
CA ALA A 142 -5.36 -46.15 5.23
C ALA A 142 -5.44 -46.98 6.53
N TYR A 143 -5.95 -46.43 7.64
CA TYR A 143 -5.80 -47.06 8.97
C TYR A 143 -7.00 -47.00 9.94
N ASN A 144 -8.24 -46.80 9.45
CA ASN A 144 -9.47 -47.04 10.22
C ASN A 144 -10.55 -47.55 9.24
N THR A 145 -11.10 -48.76 9.29
CA THR A 145 -11.24 -49.78 10.35
C THR A 145 -11.36 -51.18 9.72
N LYS A 146 -10.64 -52.15 10.30
CA LYS A 146 -10.67 -53.61 10.03
C LYS A 146 -11.95 -54.29 10.65
N PRO A 147 -12.02 -55.63 10.83
CA PRO A 147 -12.24 -56.75 9.89
C PRO A 147 -13.41 -57.69 10.36
N LEU A 148 -13.56 -58.85 9.69
CA LEU A 148 -14.15 -60.14 10.15
C LEU A 148 -15.53 -60.59 9.62
N ASN A 149 -15.50 -61.84 9.16
CA ASN A 149 -16.52 -62.89 9.10
C ASN A 149 -17.44 -62.97 7.89
N THR A 150 -16.98 -63.76 6.91
CA THR A 150 -17.79 -64.79 6.22
C THR A 150 -18.47 -65.70 7.26
N PRO A 151 -19.69 -66.22 6.99
CA PRO A 151 -19.76 -67.46 6.20
C PRO A 151 -20.97 -67.60 5.24
N SER A 152 -20.68 -68.25 4.11
CA SER A 152 -21.47 -69.29 3.42
C SER A 152 -22.92 -69.09 2.94
N TYR A 153 -23.10 -69.62 1.71
CA TYR A 153 -24.26 -70.39 1.22
C TYR A 153 -25.55 -69.64 0.86
N PHE A 154 -25.86 -69.52 -0.44
CA PHE A 154 -26.73 -70.45 -1.17
C PHE A 154 -26.97 -69.95 -2.63
N PHE A 155 -27.16 -70.93 -3.53
CA PHE A 155 -27.73 -70.89 -4.88
C PHE A 155 -28.88 -69.86 -5.05
N ASP A 156 -29.24 -69.32 -6.22
CA ASP A 156 -29.72 -70.02 -7.42
C ASP A 156 -29.95 -69.03 -8.60
N LYS A 157 -30.14 -69.63 -9.78
CA LYS A 157 -30.25 -69.19 -11.19
C LYS A 157 -31.27 -68.11 -11.59
N LYS A 158 -31.04 -67.64 -12.84
CA LYS A 158 -31.96 -67.12 -13.89
C LYS A 158 -32.39 -65.65 -13.73
N LYS A 159 -32.31 -64.82 -14.78
CA LYS A 159 -32.84 -65.02 -16.14
C LYS A 159 -32.00 -64.29 -17.18
#